data_AF-K6D1A5-F1
#
_entry.id   AF-K6D1A5-F1
#
_cell.length_a   1.000
_cell.length_b   1.000
_cell.length_c   1.000
_cell.angle_alpha   90.00
_cell.angle_beta   90.00
_cell.angle_gamma   90.00
#
_symmetry.space_group_name_H-M   'P 1'
#
loop_
_entity.id
_entity.type
_entity.pdbx_description
1 polymer ?
#
loop_
_entity_poly.entity_id
_entity_poly.type
_entity_poly.pdbx_seq_one_letter_code
_entity_poly.pdbx_strand_id
1 'polypeptide(L)' 'MGLVIIFAIVTVLAAYGGFSALKNKNFLGAFWGVASFFVFGWFTVMTIINSGFPTGTH' A
#
# COMPACT_ATOMS: atom_id res chain seq x y z
N MET A 1 6.79 7.47 13.68
CA MET A 1 7.55 6.31 13.16
C MET A 1 6.70 5.07 12.85
N GLY A 2 5.63 4.75 13.60
CA GLY A 2 4.83 3.53 13.35
C GLY A 2 3.94 3.54 12.10
N LEU A 3 3.48 4.71 11.65
CA LEU A 3 2.55 4.83 10.52
C LEU A 3 3.12 4.32 9.20
N VAL A 4 4.42 4.52 8.95
CA VAL A 4 5.05 4.08 7.70
C VAL A 4 5.10 2.56 7.59
N ILE A 5 5.34 1.87 8.70
CA ILE A 5 5.37 0.40 8.77
C ILE A 5 3.97 -0.16 8.51
N ILE A 6 2.95 0.47 9.08
CA ILE A 6 1.54 0.09 8.87
C ILE A 6 1.17 0.26 7.39
N PHE A 7 1.46 1.42 6.80
CA PHE A 7 1.18 1.66 5.39
C PHE A 7 1.94 0.72 4.45
N ALA A 8 3.19 0.38 4.77
CA ALA A 8 3.96 -0.59 4.00
C ALA A 8 3.34 -1.99 4.03
N ILE A 9 2.94 -2.49 5.22
CA ILE A 9 2.28 -3.79 5.35
C ILE A 9 0.93 -3.80 4.64
N VAL A 10 0.12 -2.74 4.81
CA VAL A 10 -1.18 -2.58 4.12
C VAL A 10 -1.01 -2.59 2.61
N THR A 11 0.02 -1.92 2.08
CA THR A 11 0.33 -1.88 0.65
C THR A 11 0.65 -3.29 0.12
N VAL A 12 1.48 -4.06 0.82
CA VAL A 12 1.80 -5.44 0.42
C VAL A 12 0.54 -6.33 0.46
N LEU A 13 -0.29 -6.17 1.48
CA LEU A 13 -1.54 -6.93 1.63
C LEU A 13 -2.56 -6.56 0.54
N ALA A 14 -2.65 -5.28 0.16
CA ALA A 14 -3.51 -4.80 -0.92
C ALA A 14 -3.06 -5.33 -2.28
N ALA A 15 -1.75 -5.43 -2.53
CA ALA A 15 -1.21 -6.08 -3.73
C ALA A 15 -1.64 -7.54 -3.82
N TYR A 16 -1.50 -8.28 -2.71
CA TYR A 16 -1.89 -9.69 -2.65
C TYR A 16 -3.41 -9.89 -2.80
N GLY A 17 -4.21 -9.01 -2.18
CA GLY A 17 -5.66 -8.99 -2.32
C GLY A 17 -6.12 -8.71 -3.76
N GLY A 18 -5.48 -7.75 -4.44
CA GLY A 18 -5.73 -7.47 -5.86
C GLY A 18 -5.37 -8.64 -6.76
N PHE A 19 -4.20 -9.28 -6.54
CA PHE A 19 -3.78 -10.46 -7.30
C PHE A 19 -4.70 -11.68 -7.07
N SER A 20 -5.12 -11.91 -5.84
CA SER A 20 -6.07 -13.00 -5.51
C SER A 20 -7.44 -12.76 -6.14
N ALA A 21 -7.91 -11.51 -6.19
CA ALA A 21 -9.17 -11.15 -6.83
C ALA A 21 -9.14 -11.33 -8.36
N LEU A 22 -8.00 -11.03 -9.01
CA LEU A 22 -7.78 -11.33 -10.43
C LEU A 22 -7.85 -12.83 -10.71
N LYS A 23 -7.23 -13.65 -9.85
CA LYS A 23 -7.24 -15.12 -9.97
C LYS A 23 -8.65 -15.71 -9.84
N ASN A 24 -9.52 -15.09 -9.02
CA ASN A 24 -10.92 -15.49 -8.86
C ASN A 24 -11.87 -14.98 -9.96
N LYS A 25 -11.36 -14.36 -11.05
CA LYS A 25 -12.17 -13.70 -12.10
C LYS A 25 -13.15 -12.64 -11.56
N ASN A 26 -12.90 -12.13 -10.35
CA ASN A 26 -13.76 -11.12 -9.75
C ASN A 26 -13.23 -9.73 -10.12
N PHE A 27 -13.55 -9.29 -11.35
CA PHE A 27 -13.06 -8.02 -11.92
C PHE A 27 -13.36 -6.80 -11.06
N LEU A 28 -14.51 -6.79 -10.38
CA LEU A 28 -14.89 -5.71 -9.48
C LEU A 28 -13.98 -5.68 -8.24
N GLY A 29 -13.73 -6.84 -7.64
CA GLY A 29 -12.80 -6.98 -6.50
C GLY A 29 -11.35 -6.69 -6.88
N ALA A 30 -10.94 -7.07 -8.09
CA ALA A 30 -9.61 -6.77 -8.62
C ALA A 30 -9.43 -5.26 -8.82
N PHE A 31 -10.42 -4.57 -9.39
CA PHE A 31 -10.37 -3.13 -9.57
C PHE A 31 -10.25 -2.39 -8.22
N TRP A 32 -11.09 -2.74 -7.24
CA TRP A 32 -11.04 -2.14 -5.90
C TRP A 32 -9.76 -2.50 -5.14
N GLY A 33 -9.22 -3.71 -5.33
CA GLY A 33 -7.94 -4.14 -4.77
C GLY A 33 -6.75 -3.37 -5.33
N VAL A 34 -6.70 -3.21 -6.66
CA VAL A 34 -5.65 -2.42 -7.34
C VAL A 34 -5.77 -0.94 -7.00
N ALA A 35 -6.98 -0.38 -6.93
CA ALA A 35 -7.20 1.00 -6.51
C ALA A 35 -6.71 1.24 -5.07
N SER A 36 -7.02 0.33 -4.15
CA SER A 36 -6.53 0.38 -2.77
C SER A 36 -5.00 0.29 -2.71
N PHE A 37 -4.40 -0.62 -3.48
CA PHE A 37 -2.94 -0.72 -3.60
C PHE A 37 -2.32 0.59 -4.10
N PHE A 38 -2.92 1.24 -5.10
CA PHE A 38 -2.42 2.51 -5.62
C PHE A 38 -2.49 3.63 -4.58
N VAL A 39 -3.61 3.76 -3.87
CA VAL A 39 -3.79 4.81 -2.84
C VAL A 39 -2.84 4.58 -1.66
N PHE A 40 -2.82 3.38 -1.09
CA PHE A 40 -1.96 3.07 0.06
C PHE A 40 -0.48 2.98 -0.32
N GLY A 41 -0.17 2.49 -1.52
CA GLY A 41 1.20 2.46 -2.05
C GLY A 41 1.74 3.85 -2.29
N TRP A 42 0.94 4.75 -2.88
CA TRP A 42 1.33 6.15 -3.04
C TRP A 42 1.55 6.85 -1.70
N PHE A 43 0.66 6.62 -0.73
CA PHE A 43 0.85 7.12 0.64
C PHE A 43 2.13 6.59 1.27
N THR A 44 2.43 5.30 1.11
CA THR A 44 3.66 4.68 1.62
C THR A 44 4.89 5.32 0.99
N VAL A 45 4.91 5.48 -0.34
CA VAL A 45 6.03 6.09 -1.08
C VAL A 45 6.23 7.54 -0.66
N MET A 46 5.15 8.35 -0.61
CA MET A 46 5.23 9.73 -0.16
C MET A 46 5.70 9.84 1.29
N THR A 47 5.30 8.91 2.16
CA THR A 47 5.74 8.88 3.55
C THR A 47 7.21 8.49 3.68
N ILE A 48 7.69 7.53 2.89
CA ILE A 48 9.11 7.16 2.84
C ILE A 48 9.96 8.34 2.35
N ILE A 49 9.51 9.04 1.30
CA ILE A 49 10.26 10.15 0.68
C ILE A 49 10.23 11.42 1.55
N ASN A 50 9.05 11.84 2.05
CA ASN A 50 8.93 13.08 2.81
C ASN A 50 9.34 12.94 4.28
N SER A 51 9.06 11.81 4.92
CA SER A 51 9.39 11.64 6.34
C SER A 51 10.75 11.00 6.55
N GLY A 52 11.31 10.28 5.58
CA GLY A 52 12.62 9.64 5.70
C GLY A 52 12.64 8.54 6.77
N PHE A 53 13.22 7.39 6.44
CA PHE A 53 13.85 6.56 7.46
C PHE A 53 15.34 6.84 7.36
N PRO A 54 15.94 7.61 8.29
CA PRO A 54 15.39 8.14 9.55
C PRO A 54 14.79 9.54 9.40
N THR A 55 13.74 9.86 10.17
CA THR A 55 13.44 11.27 10.48
C THR A 55 14.65 11.81 11.22
N GLY A 56 15.38 12.71 10.58
CA GLY A 56 16.49 13.41 11.18
C GLY A 56 16.09 13.92 12.56
N THR A 57 16.84 13.46 13.56
CA THR A 57 17.12 14.12 14.83
C THR A 57 16.49 15.50 15.01
N HIS A 58 15.26 15.59 15.51
CA HIS A 58 14.73 16.69 16.30
C HIS A 58 13.57 16.19 17.16
#